data_AF-A0A1Y3MYR8-F1
#
_entry.id   AF-A0A1Y3MYR8-F1
#
_cell.length_a   1.000
_cell.length_b   1.000
_cell.length_c   1.000
_cell.angle_alpha   90.00
_cell.angle_beta   90.00
_cell.angle_gamma   90.00
#
_symmetry.space_group_name_H-M   'P 1'
#
loop_
_entity.id
_entity.type
_entity.pdbx_description
1 polymer ?
#
loop_
_entity_poly.entity_id
_entity_poly.type
_entity_poly.pdbx_seq_one_letter_code
_entity_poly.pdbx_strand_id
1 'polypeptide(L)'
;MGQEEKLIESISNGEFDKAKFILKNANSKNKPLNLNVKNENGHYALLEACSKNNTVLVQLIIEHANYYNIKLELNEELSTGESPLFLACNYWNTEMIKLLMSYANKNNTALMFDGNDIKDCDITTEINESQEQVSEEDKLFENEIQSRTEVSTKHKELLSNIEAPIRFEAKLERNEREGSGMM
;
A
#
# COMPACT_ATOMS: atom_id res chain seq x y z
N MET A 1 -21.20 -20.96 13.38
CA MET A 1 -19.86 -20.42 13.62
C MET A 1 -18.84 -21.09 12.72
N GLY A 2 -18.27 -20.31 11.79
CA GLY A 2 -17.24 -20.77 10.82
C GLY A 2 -15.91 -21.13 11.51
N GLN A 3 -14.94 -21.69 10.77
CA GLN A 3 -13.62 -21.98 11.36
C GLN A 3 -12.81 -20.70 11.59
N GLU A 4 -12.98 -19.72 10.71
CA GLU A 4 -12.39 -18.39 10.75
C GLU A 4 -12.88 -17.61 11.98
N GLU A 5 -14.19 -17.65 12.21
CA GLU A 5 -14.82 -17.02 13.39
C GLU A 5 -14.36 -17.68 14.69
N LYS A 6 -14.26 -19.01 14.73
CA LYS A 6 -13.69 -19.74 15.88
C LYS A 6 -12.22 -19.38 16.13
N LEU A 7 -11.46 -19.14 15.06
CA LEU A 7 -10.08 -18.67 15.18
C LEU A 7 -10.07 -17.29 15.85
N ILE A 8 -10.82 -16.33 15.32
CA ILE A 8 -10.91 -14.96 15.88
C ILE A 8 -11.34 -15.00 17.35
N GLU A 9 -12.40 -15.74 17.69
CA GLU A 9 -12.89 -15.89 19.07
C GLU A 9 -11.81 -16.46 20.00
N SER A 10 -11.10 -17.51 19.57
CA SER A 10 -10.04 -18.11 20.39
C SER A 10 -8.89 -17.14 20.66
N ILE A 11 -8.55 -16.26 19.71
CA ILE A 11 -7.52 -15.25 19.89
C ILE A 11 -8.01 -14.15 20.84
N SER A 12 -9.23 -13.66 20.61
CA SER A 12 -9.85 -12.60 21.41
C SER A 12 -10.00 -13.01 22.90
N ASN A 13 -10.32 -14.28 23.15
CA ASN A 13 -10.42 -14.87 24.49
C ASN A 13 -9.06 -15.27 25.11
N GLY A 14 -7.94 -15.11 24.39
CA GLY A 14 -6.61 -15.50 24.86
C GLY A 14 -6.35 -17.02 24.87
N GLU A 15 -7.22 -17.82 24.24
CA GLU A 15 -7.09 -19.27 24.07
C GLU A 15 -6.06 -19.61 22.97
N PHE A 16 -4.82 -19.13 23.11
CA PHE A 16 -3.81 -19.18 22.04
C PHE A 16 -3.47 -20.59 21.58
N ASP A 17 -3.50 -21.58 22.47
CA ASP A 17 -3.26 -22.98 22.08
C ASP A 17 -4.36 -23.54 21.21
N LYS A 18 -5.61 -23.11 21.42
CA LYS A 18 -6.75 -23.42 20.55
C LYS A 18 -6.59 -22.72 19.19
N ALA A 19 -6.18 -21.46 19.16
CA ALA A 19 -5.89 -20.74 17.92
C ALA A 19 -4.79 -21.44 17.09
N LYS A 20 -3.67 -21.79 17.73
CA LYS A 20 -2.58 -22.56 17.13
C LYS A 20 -3.06 -23.91 16.61
N PHE A 21 -3.89 -24.61 17.38
CA PHE A 21 -4.47 -25.89 16.97
C PHE A 21 -5.35 -25.74 15.73
N ILE A 22 -6.17 -24.69 15.64
CA ILE A 22 -7.02 -24.40 14.48
C ILE A 22 -6.17 -24.21 13.22
N LEU A 23 -5.13 -23.35 13.27
CA LEU A 23 -4.21 -23.12 12.15
C LEU A 23 -3.49 -24.42 11.72
N LYS A 24 -2.93 -25.16 12.69
CA LYS A 24 -2.23 -26.43 12.40
C LYS A 24 -3.14 -27.48 11.78
N ASN A 25 -4.38 -27.58 12.25
CA ASN A 25 -5.38 -28.53 11.75
C ASN A 25 -5.85 -28.15 10.34
N ALA A 26 -5.94 -26.85 10.04
CA ALA A 26 -6.20 -26.37 8.68
C ALA A 26 -5.05 -26.78 7.74
N ASN A 27 -3.79 -26.56 8.14
CA ASN A 27 -2.61 -26.97 7.38
C ASN A 27 -2.55 -28.48 7.14
N SER A 28 -2.76 -29.29 8.19
CA SER A 28 -2.66 -30.75 8.08
C SER A 28 -3.76 -31.36 7.20
N LYS A 29 -4.92 -30.71 7.13
CA LYS A 29 -6.03 -31.12 6.25
C LYS A 29 -5.99 -30.46 4.88
N ASN A 30 -4.93 -29.70 4.58
CA ASN A 30 -4.79 -28.90 3.38
C ASN A 30 -6.02 -28.03 3.08
N LYS A 31 -6.59 -27.42 4.12
CA LYS A 31 -7.80 -26.61 4.03
C LYS A 31 -7.47 -25.16 4.39
N PRO A 32 -7.30 -24.25 3.41
CA PRO A 32 -7.00 -22.85 3.71
C PRO A 32 -8.12 -22.21 4.53
N LEU A 33 -7.75 -21.38 5.50
CA LEU A 33 -8.66 -20.51 6.25
C LEU A 33 -8.57 -19.11 5.65
N ASN A 34 -9.70 -18.45 5.43
CA ASN A 34 -9.68 -17.05 5.01
C ASN A 34 -9.38 -16.16 6.22
N LEU A 35 -8.14 -15.68 6.32
CA LEU A 35 -7.63 -14.93 7.46
C LEU A 35 -8.12 -13.47 7.51
N ASN A 36 -8.74 -12.98 6.44
CA ASN A 36 -9.30 -11.62 6.35
C ASN A 36 -10.81 -11.58 6.63
N VAL A 37 -11.43 -12.73 6.97
CA VAL A 37 -12.82 -12.73 7.45
C VAL A 37 -12.90 -11.90 8.71
N LYS A 38 -13.90 -11.01 8.76
CA LYS A 38 -14.21 -10.19 9.92
C LYS A 38 -15.38 -10.81 10.68
N ASN A 39 -15.36 -10.73 12.01
CA ASN A 39 -16.53 -11.04 12.84
C ASN A 39 -17.54 -9.87 12.85
N GLU A 40 -18.62 -10.00 13.60
CA GLU A 40 -19.68 -8.97 13.70
C GLU A 40 -19.17 -7.61 14.21
N ASN A 41 -18.04 -7.60 14.93
CA ASN A 41 -17.41 -6.39 15.44
C ASN A 41 -16.38 -5.79 14.46
N GLY A 42 -16.16 -6.42 13.30
CA GLY A 42 -15.14 -6.01 12.32
C GLY A 42 -13.73 -6.56 12.60
N HIS A 43 -13.55 -7.36 13.65
CA HIS A 43 -12.25 -7.92 14.03
C HIS A 43 -11.89 -9.10 13.14
N TYR A 44 -10.61 -9.22 12.80
CA TYR A 44 -10.06 -10.31 12.01
C TYR A 44 -8.80 -10.89 12.69
N ALA A 45 -8.35 -12.06 12.23
CA ALA A 45 -7.40 -12.88 12.97
C ALA A 45 -6.06 -12.17 13.23
N LEU A 46 -5.52 -11.46 12.23
CA LEU A 46 -4.25 -10.73 12.37
C LEU A 46 -4.37 -9.58 13.35
N LEU A 47 -5.41 -8.75 13.23
CA LEU A 47 -5.64 -7.63 14.14
C LEU A 47 -5.77 -8.09 15.59
N GLU A 48 -6.52 -9.16 15.84
CA GLU A 48 -6.65 -9.73 17.19
C GLU A 48 -5.32 -10.29 17.72
N ALA A 49 -4.50 -10.92 16.87
CA ALA A 49 -3.18 -11.37 17.30
C ALA A 49 -2.27 -10.19 17.70
N CYS A 50 -2.34 -9.08 16.96
CA CYS A 50 -1.66 -7.83 17.28
C CYS A 50 -2.21 -7.16 18.54
N SER A 51 -3.54 -7.15 18.76
CA SER A 51 -4.19 -6.58 19.96
C SER A 51 -3.79 -7.34 21.23
N LYS A 52 -3.50 -8.64 21.10
CA LYS A 52 -2.95 -9.47 22.18
C LYS A 52 -1.43 -9.38 22.31
N ASN A 53 -0.77 -8.52 21.54
CA ASN A 53 0.68 -8.37 21.49
C ASN A 53 1.42 -9.71 21.32
N ASN A 54 0.84 -10.65 20.56
CA ASN A 54 1.30 -12.03 20.47
C ASN A 54 2.09 -12.28 19.18
N THR A 55 3.36 -11.92 19.19
CA THR A 55 4.28 -12.06 18.03
C THR A 55 4.32 -13.49 17.48
N VAL A 56 4.29 -14.51 18.35
CA VAL A 56 4.32 -15.93 17.93
C VAL A 56 3.09 -16.28 17.11
N LEU A 57 1.92 -15.77 17.51
CA LEU A 57 0.68 -16.03 16.78
C LEU A 57 0.64 -15.25 15.46
N VAL A 58 1.12 -14.00 15.43
CA VAL A 58 1.27 -13.21 14.20
C VAL A 58 2.15 -13.95 13.19
N GLN A 59 3.29 -14.49 13.64
CA GLN A 59 4.18 -15.30 12.80
C GLN A 59 3.45 -16.51 12.20
N LEU A 60 2.68 -17.26 13.00
CA LEU A 60 1.92 -18.42 12.52
C LEU A 60 0.83 -18.04 11.51
N ILE A 61 0.17 -16.89 11.69
CA ILE A 61 -0.82 -16.37 10.74
C ILE A 61 -0.14 -16.02 9.41
N ILE A 62 1.01 -15.35 9.46
CA ILE A 62 1.82 -15.01 8.26
C ILE A 62 2.31 -16.28 7.54
N GLU A 63 2.80 -17.27 8.27
CA GLU A 63 3.22 -18.55 7.69
C GLU A 63 2.08 -19.28 6.99
N HIS A 64 0.91 -19.35 7.63
CA HIS A 64 -0.32 -19.90 7.05
C HIS A 64 -0.69 -19.16 5.77
N ALA A 65 -0.67 -17.83 5.81
CA ALA A 65 -1.00 -16.99 4.66
C ALA A 65 -0.03 -17.21 3.50
N ASN A 66 1.27 -17.20 3.77
CA ASN A 66 2.31 -17.45 2.77
C ASN A 66 2.18 -18.84 2.13
N TYR A 67 1.92 -19.88 2.94
CA TYR A 67 1.78 -21.25 2.44
C TYR A 67 0.62 -21.40 1.45
N TYR A 68 -0.51 -20.73 1.71
CA TYR A 68 -1.70 -20.76 0.86
C TYR A 68 -1.81 -19.59 -0.13
N ASN A 69 -0.79 -18.74 -0.22
CA ASN A 69 -0.79 -17.54 -1.05
C ASN A 69 -2.00 -16.62 -0.76
N ILE A 70 -2.36 -16.47 0.52
CA ILE A 70 -3.39 -15.57 0.99
C ILE A 70 -2.75 -14.20 1.23
N LYS A 71 -3.27 -13.16 0.57
CA LYS A 71 -2.87 -11.79 0.84
C LYS A 71 -3.54 -11.31 2.12
N LEU A 72 -2.78 -11.08 3.18
CA LEU A 72 -3.29 -10.55 4.45
C LEU A 72 -3.67 -9.08 4.30
N GLU A 73 -4.73 -8.70 4.99
CA GLU A 73 -5.13 -7.32 5.14
C GLU A 73 -4.37 -6.66 6.30
N LEU A 74 -3.60 -5.63 5.98
CA LEU A 74 -2.66 -4.99 6.91
C LEU A 74 -3.07 -3.56 7.29
N ASN A 75 -3.96 -2.93 6.51
CA ASN A 75 -4.30 -1.51 6.64
C ASN A 75 -5.74 -1.28 7.09
N GLU A 76 -6.59 -2.31 7.10
CA GLU A 76 -7.93 -2.15 7.65
C GLU A 76 -7.89 -1.81 9.14
N GLU A 77 -8.62 -0.75 9.48
CA GLU A 77 -8.75 -0.25 10.83
C GLU A 77 -10.14 -0.57 11.39
N LEU A 78 -10.21 -0.76 12.71
CA LEU A 78 -11.49 -0.70 13.40
C LEU A 78 -12.04 0.74 13.43
N SER A 79 -13.30 0.89 13.82
CA SER A 79 -13.88 2.22 14.07
C SER A 79 -13.14 3.05 15.14
N THR A 80 -12.30 2.39 15.93
CA THR A 80 -11.40 3.00 16.92
C THR A 80 -10.09 3.55 16.31
N GLY A 81 -9.82 3.31 15.02
CA GLY A 81 -8.57 3.66 14.34
C GLY A 81 -7.45 2.62 14.55
N GLU A 82 -7.75 1.47 15.14
CA GLU A 82 -6.75 0.45 15.44
C GLU A 82 -6.46 -0.42 14.21
N SER A 83 -5.27 -0.24 13.62
CA SER A 83 -4.69 -1.14 12.61
C SER A 83 -3.68 -2.12 13.25
N PRO A 84 -3.29 -3.22 12.55
CA PRO A 84 -2.24 -4.12 13.03
C PRO A 84 -0.92 -3.40 13.33
N LEU A 85 -0.51 -2.46 12.47
CA LEU A 85 0.73 -1.70 12.65
C LEU A 85 0.59 -0.71 13.81
N PHE A 86 -0.54 0.01 13.91
CA PHE A 86 -0.83 0.88 15.04
C PHE A 86 -0.72 0.15 16.36
N LEU A 87 -1.33 -1.04 16.48
CA LEU A 87 -1.27 -1.84 17.70
C LEU A 87 0.16 -2.26 18.04
N ALA A 88 0.95 -2.66 17.03
CA ALA A 88 2.33 -3.04 17.24
C ALA A 88 3.20 -1.87 17.72
N CYS A 89 2.99 -0.67 17.16
CA CYS A 89 3.60 0.58 17.62
C CYS A 89 3.15 0.93 19.04
N ASN A 90 1.85 0.88 19.34
CA ASN A 90 1.30 1.20 20.65
C ASN A 90 1.83 0.30 21.78
N TYR A 91 2.15 -0.97 21.47
CA TYR A 91 2.80 -1.90 22.41
C TYR A 91 4.33 -1.83 22.43
N TRP A 92 4.95 -0.95 21.63
CA TRP A 92 6.40 -0.88 21.42
C TRP A 92 7.03 -2.23 21.06
N ASN A 93 6.30 -3.07 20.32
CA ASN A 93 6.77 -4.40 19.94
C ASN A 93 7.52 -4.34 18.61
N THR A 94 8.81 -4.02 18.69
CA THR A 94 9.72 -3.90 17.55
C THR A 94 9.77 -5.17 16.69
N GLU A 95 9.70 -6.35 17.31
CA GLU A 95 9.73 -7.62 16.59
C GLU A 95 8.47 -7.83 15.75
N MET A 96 7.30 -7.52 16.30
CA MET A 96 6.04 -7.59 15.57
C MET A 96 5.99 -6.56 14.42
N ILE A 97 6.54 -5.36 14.62
CA ILE A 97 6.64 -4.35 13.56
C ILE A 97 7.51 -4.85 12.41
N LYS A 98 8.69 -5.43 12.72
CA LYS A 98 9.58 -6.04 11.72
C LYS A 98 8.89 -7.17 10.96
N LEU A 99 8.09 -8.00 11.62
CA LEU A 99 7.31 -9.06 10.95
C LEU A 99 6.27 -8.49 9.97
N LEU A 100 5.47 -7.50 10.39
CA LEU A 100 4.45 -6.88 9.56
C LEU A 100 5.08 -6.17 8.35
N MET A 101 6.16 -5.41 8.55
CA MET A 101 6.90 -4.75 7.47
C MET A 101 7.53 -5.73 6.50
N SER A 102 8.20 -6.78 7.00
CA SER A 102 8.83 -7.79 6.15
C SER A 102 7.79 -8.49 5.27
N TYR A 103 6.63 -8.82 5.84
CA TYR A 103 5.52 -9.39 5.09
C TYR A 103 4.98 -8.41 4.04
N ALA A 104 4.77 -7.14 4.41
CA ALA A 104 4.28 -6.11 3.51
C ALA A 104 5.21 -5.89 2.31
N ASN A 105 6.51 -5.73 2.56
CA ASN A 105 7.55 -5.57 1.53
C ASN A 105 7.59 -6.77 0.59
N LYS A 106 7.58 -8.00 1.13
CA LYS A 106 7.58 -9.23 0.31
C LYS A 106 6.34 -9.36 -0.58
N ASN A 107 5.19 -8.84 -0.12
CA ASN A 107 3.92 -8.91 -0.84
C ASN A 107 3.56 -7.61 -1.57
N ASN A 108 4.53 -6.70 -1.72
CA ASN A 108 4.37 -5.39 -2.37
C ASN A 108 3.11 -4.65 -1.90
N THR A 109 2.86 -4.66 -0.60
CA THR A 109 1.71 -4.01 0.03
C THR A 109 2.20 -2.77 0.75
N ALA A 110 1.69 -1.59 0.36
CA ALA A 110 1.98 -0.35 1.06
C ALA A 110 1.31 -0.38 2.44
N LEU A 111 2.08 -0.14 3.50
CA LEU A 111 1.55 0.04 4.85
C LEU A 111 1.11 1.48 5.02
N MET A 112 -0.11 1.68 5.49
CA MET A 112 -0.64 3.00 5.82
C MET A 112 -0.46 3.23 7.32
N PHE A 113 0.19 4.34 7.68
CA PHE A 113 0.32 4.82 9.05
C PHE A 113 0.34 6.35 9.04
N ASP A 114 -0.21 6.99 10.07
CA ASP A 114 0.04 8.41 10.28
C ASP A 114 1.39 8.56 10.99
N GLY A 115 2.17 9.60 10.62
CA GLY A 115 3.43 9.93 11.30
C GLY A 115 3.24 10.22 12.79
N ASN A 116 1.99 10.45 13.23
CA ASN A 116 1.63 10.58 14.64
C ASN A 116 1.57 9.25 15.40
N ASP A 117 1.42 8.11 14.72
CA ASP A 117 1.32 6.78 15.32
C ASP A 117 2.69 6.23 15.77
N ILE A 118 3.78 6.83 15.27
CA ILE A 118 5.16 6.34 15.40
C ILE A 118 6.05 7.36 16.14
N LYS A 119 5.47 8.12 17.08
CA LYS A 119 6.17 9.25 17.72
C LYS A 119 7.36 8.89 18.62
N ASP A 120 7.48 7.63 19.06
CA ASP A 120 8.44 7.26 20.12
C ASP A 120 9.13 5.89 19.94
N CYS A 121 9.12 5.31 18.73
CA CYS A 121 9.90 4.10 18.50
C CYS A 121 11.12 4.42 17.63
N ASP A 122 12.31 4.02 18.09
CA ASP A 122 13.61 4.06 17.36
C ASP A 122 13.55 3.43 15.94
N ILE A 123 12.43 2.79 15.62
CA ILE A 123 12.10 2.13 14.36
C ILE A 123 11.87 3.14 13.22
N THR A 124 11.56 4.42 13.48
CA THR A 124 11.48 5.43 12.39
C THR A 124 12.79 5.49 11.60
N THR A 125 13.92 5.28 12.26
CA THR A 125 15.24 5.23 11.64
C THR A 125 15.42 3.97 10.80
N GLU A 126 15.06 2.79 11.32
CA GLU A 126 15.13 1.51 10.58
C GLU A 126 14.12 1.43 9.41
N ILE A 127 12.94 2.04 9.55
CA ILE A 127 11.92 2.17 8.49
C ILE A 127 12.44 3.07 7.37
N ASN A 128 13.04 4.21 7.71
CA ASN A 128 13.61 5.14 6.74
C ASN A 128 14.81 4.51 6.00
N GLU A 129 15.72 3.81 6.69
CA GLU A 129 16.85 3.12 6.07
C GLU A 129 16.40 2.03 5.08
N SER A 130 15.33 1.30 5.41
CA SER A 130 14.76 0.27 4.53
C SER A 130 14.05 0.85 3.30
N GLN A 131 13.49 2.06 3.40
CA GLN A 131 12.91 2.80 2.26
C GLN A 131 13.97 3.51 1.42
N GLU A 132 15.08 3.94 2.01
CA GLU A 132 16.16 4.66 1.32
C GLU A 132 16.89 3.76 0.30
N GLN A 133 17.03 2.46 0.59
CA GLN A 133 17.55 1.48 -0.39
C GLN A 133 16.63 1.26 -1.60
N VAL A 134 15.30 1.34 -1.41
CA VAL A 134 14.33 1.31 -2.52
C VAL A 134 14.40 2.62 -3.33
N SER A 135 14.67 3.75 -2.66
CA SER A 135 14.74 5.07 -3.29
C SER A 135 15.91 5.27 -4.25
N GLU A 136 17.03 4.55 -4.12
CA GLU A 136 18.18 4.69 -5.02
C GLU A 136 17.87 4.13 -6.43
N GLU A 137 17.16 2.99 -6.52
CA GLU A 137 16.73 2.42 -7.79
C GLU A 137 15.63 3.29 -8.44
N ASP A 138 14.69 3.82 -7.65
CA ASP A 138 13.66 4.74 -8.14
C ASP A 138 14.23 6.11 -8.56
N LYS A 139 15.23 6.65 -7.85
CA LYS A 139 15.96 7.88 -8.26
C LYS A 139 16.73 7.69 -9.55
N LEU A 140 17.35 6.51 -9.75
CA LEU A 140 18.05 6.20 -10.99
C LEU A 140 17.06 6.12 -12.17
N PHE A 141 15.90 5.49 -11.95
CA PHE A 141 14.83 5.38 -12.94
C PHE A 141 14.18 6.73 -13.28
N GLU A 142 13.89 7.58 -12.28
CA GLU A 142 13.36 8.93 -12.49
C GLU A 142 14.38 9.84 -13.21
N ASN A 143 15.67 9.77 -12.86
CA ASN A 143 16.72 10.49 -13.58
C ASN A 143 16.87 10.00 -15.03
N GLU A 144 16.71 8.70 -15.27
CA GLU A 144 16.74 8.12 -16.61
C GLU A 144 15.51 8.56 -17.44
N ILE A 145 14.31 8.60 -16.85
CA ILE A 145 13.11 9.14 -17.49
C ILE A 145 13.26 10.64 -17.78
N GLN A 146 13.79 11.42 -16.84
CA GLN A 146 13.98 12.85 -17.01
C GLN A 146 15.00 13.15 -18.13
N SER A 147 16.13 12.43 -18.16
CA SER A 147 17.11 12.57 -19.25
C SER A 147 16.53 12.17 -20.62
N ARG A 148 15.73 11.09 -20.68
CA ARG A 148 15.05 10.64 -21.93
C ARG A 148 13.98 11.62 -22.40
N THR A 149 13.22 12.22 -21.48
CA THR A 149 12.19 13.21 -21.80
C THR A 149 12.79 14.54 -22.23
N GLU A 150 13.88 15.00 -21.61
CA GLU A 150 14.62 16.19 -22.06
C GLU A 150 15.21 16.02 -23.46
N VAL A 151 15.79 14.86 -23.77
CA VAL A 151 16.29 14.54 -25.12
C VAL A 151 15.15 14.50 -26.13
N SER A 152 14.00 13.90 -25.78
CA SER A 152 12.81 13.89 -26.63
C SER A 152 12.28 15.30 -26.90
N THR A 153 12.29 16.17 -25.90
CA THR A 153 11.79 17.55 -26.00
C THR A 153 12.72 18.42 -26.82
N LYS A 154 14.05 18.35 -26.59
CA LYS A 154 15.04 19.02 -27.44
C LYS A 154 15.01 18.51 -28.88
N HIS A 155 14.80 17.22 -29.10
CA HIS A 155 14.66 16.66 -30.44
C HIS A 155 13.39 17.17 -31.15
N LYS A 156 12.25 17.24 -30.45
CA LYS A 156 11.03 17.88 -30.97
C LYS A 156 11.23 19.38 -31.25
N GLU A 157 11.93 20.10 -30.38
CA GLU A 157 12.24 21.53 -30.54
C GLU A 157 13.18 21.77 -31.75
N LEU A 158 14.19 20.91 -31.92
CA LEU A 158 15.04 20.88 -33.11
C LEU A 158 14.25 20.58 -34.37
N LEU A 159 13.33 19.60 -34.35
CA LEU A 159 12.48 19.29 -35.50
C LEU A 159 11.50 20.42 -35.84
N SER A 160 10.92 21.10 -34.84
CA SER A 160 10.08 22.29 -35.07
C SER A 160 10.86 23.48 -35.65
N ASN A 161 12.18 23.53 -35.46
CA ASN A 161 13.05 24.55 -36.03
C ASN A 161 13.57 24.20 -37.44
N ILE A 162 13.42 22.94 -37.88
CA ILE A 162 13.86 22.48 -39.21
C ILE A 162 12.70 22.53 -40.21
N GLU A 163 11.44 22.44 -39.76
CA GLU A 163 10.26 22.66 -40.60
C GLU A 163 9.75 24.10 -40.50
N ALA A 164 10.52 25.05 -41.04
CA ALA A 164 9.95 26.30 -41.53
C ALA A 164 9.81 26.27 -43.07
N PRO A 165 8.76 25.66 -43.66
CA PRO A 165 8.36 25.97 -45.00
C PRO A 165 7.36 27.15 -45.00
N ILE A 166 7.84 28.28 -45.53
CA ILE A 166 7.16 29.21 -46.44
C ILE A 166 5.64 29.44 -46.22
N ARG A 167 5.35 30.65 -45.73
CA ARG A 167 4.05 31.32 -45.49
C ARG A 167 3.07 31.30 -46.69
N PHE A 168 1.75 31.17 -46.45
CA PHE A 168 0.70 31.99 -47.12
C PHE A 168 -0.72 31.91 -46.48
N GLU A 169 -1.37 33.09 -46.38
CA GLU A 169 -2.82 33.44 -46.35
C GLU A 169 -3.70 33.13 -45.12
N ALA A 170 -4.76 33.87 -44.75
CA ALA A 170 -5.47 35.05 -45.29
C ALA A 170 -6.14 35.81 -44.11
N LYS A 171 -6.52 37.10 -44.29
CA LYS A 171 -7.54 37.75 -43.45
C LYS A 171 -8.72 38.19 -44.31
N LEU A 172 -9.84 37.47 -44.17
CA LEU A 172 -11.16 37.91 -44.59
C LEU A 172 -11.86 38.52 -43.36
N GLU A 173 -11.97 39.84 -43.31
CA GLU A 173 -12.92 40.53 -42.43
C GLU A 173 -14.04 41.11 -43.30
N ARG A 174 -15.25 40.57 -43.10
CA ARG A 174 -16.50 41.06 -43.66
C ARG A 174 -17.11 42.07 -42.68
N ASN A 175 -17.70 43.10 -43.28
CA ASN A 175 -18.87 43.86 -42.84
C ASN A 175 -18.61 44.88 -41.71
N GLU A 176 -19.11 46.13 -41.73
CA GLU A 176 -20.42 46.62 -42.17
C GLU A 176 -20.39 48.11 -42.59
N ARG A 177 -21.30 48.48 -43.52
CA ARG A 177 -22.17 49.69 -43.60
C ARG A 177 -21.50 51.07 -43.37
N GLU A 178 -21.60 52.02 -44.29
CA GLU A 178 -22.74 52.89 -44.63
C GLU A 178 -22.45 53.50 -46.03
N GLY A 179 -23.36 53.63 -47.00
CA GLY A 179 -24.53 54.50 -47.01
C GLY A 179 -24.31 55.72 -47.94
N SER A 180 -25.19 55.92 -48.93
CA SER A 180 -25.38 57.12 -49.78
C SER A 180 -24.42 57.34 -50.97
N GLY A 181 -24.84 57.54 -52.22
CA GLY A 181 -26.16 57.78 -52.77
C GLY A 181 -26.17 57.66 -54.31
N MET A 182 -27.37 57.56 -54.87
CA MET A 182 -27.68 57.53 -56.29
C MET A 182 -27.55 58.94 -56.93
N MET A 183 -27.19 58.90 -58.23
CA MET A 183 -27.16 59.97 -59.26
C MET A 183 -25.94 60.89 -59.29
#